data_AF-A0A3B8PYH6-F1
#
_entry.id   AF-A0A3B8PYH6-F1
#
_cell.length_a   1.000
_cell.length_b   1.000
_cell.length_c   1.000
_cell.angle_alpha   90.00
_cell.angle_beta   90.00
_cell.angle_gamma   90.00
#
_symmetry.space_group_name_H-M   'P 1'
#
loop_
_entity.id
_entity.type
_entity.pdbx_description
1 polymer ?
#
loop_
_entity_poly.entity_id
_entity_poly.type
_entity_poly.pdbx_seq_one_letter_code
_entity_poly.pdbx_strand_id
1 'polypeptide(L)'
;YRRLLCQFDEYVLDVFRVEGGRVHDWFYHGVGQSPVLSIPMKSKTGFEPAVYVVRGKSGYQEGRAENTFTATWRIPAAPSSRYAGRRQDVFSRVTVAGVPNQTAFVLRTFPNPGEHSLMVRHQKTTAPFVAVHEAYNDTPTATGMRLLPGNSIVTVEITHADGGRRLAIYESGSGSDGWRLAGRFGVVELDNRGRLRSLVLIRGTELAYNGLRLHADREVSLSVTCDALGAQLVSSPSIGYETVEGESVYATGKNATVSLTIPAGSSLTGQEIGRRVLVPGQASSGPMSVGTQW
;
A
#
# COMPACT_ATOMS: atom_id res chain seq x y z
N TYR A 1 -12.47 -6.00 12.98
CA TYR A 1 -11.23 -5.57 12.30
C TYR A 1 -11.58 -4.57 11.19
N ARG A 2 -10.60 -3.83 10.67
CA ARG A 2 -10.70 -3.05 9.43
C ARG A 2 -9.47 -3.32 8.57
N ARG A 3 -9.65 -3.45 7.26
CA ARG A 3 -8.55 -3.68 6.31
C ARG A 3 -8.65 -2.68 5.16
N LEU A 4 -7.54 -2.06 4.83
CA LEU A 4 -7.36 -1.27 3.62
C LEU A 4 -6.41 -2.04 2.71
N LEU A 5 -6.85 -2.29 1.48
CA LEU A 5 -5.99 -2.77 0.39
C LEU A 5 -5.90 -1.65 -0.63
N CYS A 6 -4.69 -1.23 -0.98
CA CYS A 6 -4.42 -0.25 -2.01
C CYS A 6 -3.48 -0.86 -3.04
N GLN A 7 -4.00 -1.06 -4.25
CA GLN A 7 -3.21 -1.53 -5.38
C GLN A 7 -2.64 -0.34 -6.14
N PHE A 8 -1.33 -0.31 -6.25
CA PHE A 8 -0.59 0.49 -7.22
C PHE A 8 -0.20 -0.43 -8.38
N ASP A 9 0.32 0.15 -9.46
CA ASP A 9 0.73 -0.63 -10.64
C ASP A 9 1.82 -1.66 -10.27
N GLU A 10 2.67 -1.33 -9.30
CA GLU A 10 3.85 -2.13 -8.97
C GLU A 10 3.66 -3.07 -7.77
N TYR A 11 2.76 -2.73 -6.84
CA TYR A 11 2.58 -3.48 -5.59
C TYR A 11 1.23 -3.17 -4.91
N VAL A 12 0.88 -4.01 -3.93
CA VAL A 12 -0.30 -3.82 -3.06
C VAL A 12 0.15 -3.44 -1.66
N LEU A 13 -0.36 -2.34 -1.12
CA LEU A 13 -0.27 -1.99 0.29
C LEU A 13 -1.47 -2.60 1.05
N ASP A 14 -1.19 -3.37 2.08
CA ASP A 14 -2.16 -3.93 3.01
C ASP A 14 -1.99 -3.31 4.39
N VAL A 15 -3.05 -2.66 4.89
CA VAL A 15 -3.13 -2.16 6.26
C VAL A 15 -4.27 -2.86 6.96
N PHE A 16 -3.94 -3.70 7.93
CA PHE A 16 -4.90 -4.51 8.68
C PHE A 16 -4.90 -4.15 10.16
N ARG A 17 -5.98 -3.52 10.61
CA ARG A 17 -6.19 -3.13 12.01
C ARG A 17 -7.16 -4.07 12.70
N VAL A 18 -6.78 -4.53 13.87
CA VAL A 18 -7.63 -5.30 14.78
C VAL A 18 -7.79 -4.54 16.09
N GLU A 19 -9.02 -4.47 16.59
CA GLU A 19 -9.34 -3.89 17.90
C GLU A 19 -9.85 -4.99 18.83
N GLY A 20 -9.47 -4.91 20.10
CA GLY A 20 -9.77 -5.94 21.10
C GLY A 20 -8.91 -7.20 20.93
N GLY A 21 -9.02 -8.15 21.87
CA GLY A 21 -8.17 -9.34 21.91
C GLY A 21 -6.76 -9.07 22.46
N ARG A 22 -6.00 -10.14 22.73
CA ARG A 22 -4.64 -10.07 23.31
C ARG A 22 -3.54 -10.49 22.32
N VAL A 23 -3.92 -11.29 21.34
CA VAL A 23 -3.05 -11.85 20.29
C VAL A 23 -3.77 -11.64 18.96
N HIS A 24 -3.06 -11.09 17.99
CA HIS A 24 -3.56 -10.95 16.62
C HIS A 24 -2.60 -11.65 15.68
N ASP A 25 -3.14 -12.43 14.76
CA ASP A 25 -2.37 -13.19 13.79
C ASP A 25 -2.80 -12.80 12.38
N TRP A 26 -1.86 -12.25 11.61
CA TRP A 26 -2.03 -11.96 10.20
C TRP A 26 -1.38 -13.06 9.37
N PHE A 27 -2.11 -13.60 8.40
CA PHE A 27 -1.67 -14.71 7.57
C PHE A 27 -1.49 -14.27 6.13
N TYR A 28 -0.40 -14.74 5.52
CA TYR A 28 -0.18 -14.69 4.09
C TYR A 28 0.25 -16.07 3.60
N HIS A 29 -0.50 -16.58 2.63
CA HIS A 29 -0.22 -17.86 1.97
C HIS A 29 0.51 -17.57 0.65
N GLY A 30 1.82 -17.77 0.65
CA GLY A 30 2.62 -17.65 -0.56
C GLY A 30 2.43 -18.82 -1.51
N VAL A 31 3.03 -18.71 -2.70
CA VAL A 31 3.08 -19.76 -3.71
C VAL A 31 4.54 -19.97 -4.10
N GLY A 32 4.91 -21.21 -4.40
CA GLY A 32 6.26 -21.57 -4.83
C GLY A 32 7.05 -22.31 -3.75
N GLN A 33 8.35 -22.05 -3.72
CA GLN A 33 9.28 -22.60 -2.72
C GLN A 33 9.07 -21.98 -1.34
N SER A 34 9.65 -22.60 -0.31
CA SER A 34 9.62 -22.07 1.06
C SER A 34 10.21 -20.66 1.11
N PRO A 35 9.63 -19.74 1.90
CA PRO A 35 10.06 -18.35 1.88
C PRO A 35 11.44 -18.18 2.51
N VAL A 36 12.24 -17.31 1.91
CA VAL A 36 13.44 -16.75 2.54
C VAL A 36 13.05 -15.49 3.30
N LEU A 37 13.32 -15.46 4.60
CA LEU A 37 13.09 -14.29 5.45
C LEU A 37 14.38 -13.51 5.66
N SER A 38 14.29 -12.18 5.71
CA SER A 38 15.44 -11.31 5.99
C SER A 38 15.79 -11.20 7.48
N ILE A 39 15.18 -12.01 8.33
CA ILE A 39 15.42 -12.08 9.78
C ILE A 39 15.87 -13.48 10.18
N PRO A 40 16.66 -13.61 11.27
CA PRO A 40 17.05 -14.92 11.78
C PRO A 40 15.83 -15.73 12.22
N MET A 41 15.75 -16.97 11.74
CA MET A 41 14.66 -17.90 12.03
C MET A 41 15.19 -19.13 12.78
N LYS A 42 14.45 -19.60 13.79
CA LYS A 42 14.74 -20.83 14.54
C LYS A 42 13.67 -21.87 14.27
N SER A 43 14.09 -23.09 13.97
CA SER A 43 13.19 -24.23 13.79
C SER A 43 12.65 -24.70 15.14
N LYS A 44 11.35 -24.98 15.19
CA LYS A 44 10.63 -25.47 16.36
C LYS A 44 9.58 -26.49 15.94
N THR A 45 8.96 -27.13 16.92
CA THR A 45 7.86 -28.11 16.74
C THR A 45 6.75 -27.86 17.74
N GLY A 46 5.53 -28.31 17.43
CA GLY A 46 4.39 -28.17 18.35
C GLY A 46 3.89 -26.73 18.39
N PHE A 47 3.44 -26.22 17.23
CA PHE A 47 2.90 -24.87 17.14
C PHE A 47 1.57 -24.74 17.88
N GLU A 48 1.39 -23.67 18.65
CA GLU A 48 0.13 -23.36 19.33
C GLU A 48 -0.48 -22.02 18.84
N PRO A 49 -1.80 -22.00 18.50
CA PRO A 49 -2.74 -23.12 18.64
C PRO A 49 -2.55 -24.19 17.55
N ALA A 50 -2.60 -25.48 17.94
CA ALA A 50 -2.40 -26.60 17.02
C ALA A 50 -3.35 -26.58 15.79
N VAL A 51 -4.51 -25.92 15.93
CA VAL A 51 -5.50 -25.76 14.85
C VAL A 51 -4.94 -25.04 13.61
N TYR A 52 -3.91 -24.20 13.76
CA TYR A 52 -3.31 -23.46 12.64
C TYR A 52 -2.49 -24.32 11.69
N VAL A 53 -2.09 -25.52 12.14
CA VAL A 53 -1.30 -26.48 11.34
C VAL A 53 -2.05 -27.79 11.14
N VAL A 54 -3.36 -27.81 11.34
CA VAL A 54 -4.20 -28.99 11.10
C VAL A 54 -4.06 -29.43 9.64
N ARG A 55 -3.79 -30.74 9.44
CA ARG A 55 -3.47 -31.37 8.14
C ARG A 55 -2.17 -30.88 7.50
N GLY A 56 -1.39 -30.07 8.21
CA GLY A 56 -0.03 -29.66 7.88
C GLY A 56 1.03 -30.55 8.56
N LYS A 57 2.20 -29.96 8.85
CA LYS A 57 3.25 -30.59 9.68
C LYS A 57 3.45 -29.78 10.96
N SER A 58 3.84 -30.45 12.04
CA SER A 58 4.05 -29.83 13.36
C SER A 58 5.28 -28.91 13.46
N GLY A 59 6.21 -29.03 12.50
CA GLY A 59 7.40 -28.19 12.44
C GLY A 59 7.10 -26.80 11.88
N TYR A 60 7.71 -25.78 12.48
CA TYR A 60 7.60 -24.38 12.04
C TYR A 60 8.93 -23.65 12.27
N GLN A 61 9.05 -22.46 11.70
CA GLN A 61 10.13 -21.54 12.01
C GLN A 61 9.58 -20.31 12.73
N GLU A 62 10.37 -19.73 13.64
CA GLU A 62 10.01 -18.54 14.40
C GLU A 62 11.17 -17.54 14.44
N GLY A 63 10.86 -16.25 14.28
CA GLY A 63 11.83 -15.16 14.36
C GLY A 63 11.23 -13.90 14.99
N ARG A 64 12.06 -13.15 15.71
CA ARG A 64 11.69 -11.83 16.26
C ARG A 64 11.64 -10.81 15.12
N ALA A 65 10.53 -10.08 15.03
CA ALA A 65 10.21 -9.27 13.86
C ALA A 65 9.86 -7.82 14.24
N GLU A 66 10.56 -7.24 15.22
CA GLU A 66 10.29 -5.86 15.68
C GLU A 66 10.77 -4.77 14.71
N ASN A 67 11.66 -5.13 13.79
CA ASN A 67 12.08 -4.29 12.68
C ASN A 67 11.40 -4.73 11.38
N THR A 68 11.32 -3.83 10.41
CA THR A 68 10.83 -4.17 9.06
C THR A 68 11.59 -5.36 8.51
N PHE A 69 10.88 -6.34 7.98
CA PHE A 69 11.46 -7.55 7.40
C PHE A 69 10.76 -7.93 6.11
N THR A 70 11.39 -8.82 5.34
CA THR A 70 10.82 -9.38 4.12
C THR A 70 10.67 -10.89 4.24
N ALA A 71 9.67 -11.44 3.56
CA ALA A 71 9.54 -12.85 3.24
C ALA A 71 9.38 -12.99 1.72
N THR A 72 10.23 -13.79 1.08
CA THR A 72 10.27 -13.93 -0.38
C THR A 72 10.13 -15.39 -0.79
N TRP A 73 9.12 -15.70 -1.59
CA TRP A 73 8.90 -16.98 -2.22
C TRP A 73 9.44 -16.94 -3.65
N ARG A 74 10.21 -17.96 -4.03
CA ARG A 74 10.63 -18.16 -5.43
C ARG A 74 9.64 -19.11 -6.10
N ILE A 75 9.08 -18.67 -7.23
CA ILE A 75 8.24 -19.47 -8.10
C ILE A 75 9.06 -19.81 -9.34
N PRO A 76 9.58 -21.05 -9.45
CA PRO A 76 10.49 -21.43 -10.53
C PRO A 76 9.92 -21.14 -11.92
N ALA A 77 10.82 -20.81 -12.85
CA ALA A 77 10.50 -20.63 -14.25
C ALA A 77 9.74 -21.84 -14.83
N ALA A 78 8.80 -21.55 -15.71
CA ALA A 78 8.13 -22.49 -16.59
C ALA A 78 8.45 -22.09 -18.04
N PRO A 79 9.55 -22.59 -18.63
CA PRO A 79 10.05 -22.14 -19.93
C PRO A 79 9.04 -22.25 -21.07
N SER A 80 8.16 -23.26 -21.01
CA SER A 80 7.09 -23.49 -21.99
C SER A 80 5.80 -22.67 -21.73
N SER A 81 5.79 -21.81 -20.71
CA SER A 81 4.60 -21.03 -20.37
C SER A 81 4.20 -20.09 -21.51
N ARG A 82 2.90 -20.03 -21.80
CA ARG A 82 2.30 -19.01 -22.67
C ARG A 82 2.46 -17.60 -22.09
N TYR A 83 2.60 -17.47 -20.78
CA TYR A 83 2.80 -16.20 -20.10
C TYR A 83 4.29 -15.88 -20.04
N ALA A 84 4.71 -14.82 -20.75
CA ALA A 84 6.11 -14.42 -20.86
C ALA A 84 6.78 -14.26 -19.48
N GLY A 85 6.12 -13.60 -18.53
CA GLY A 85 6.65 -13.39 -17.17
C GLY A 85 6.87 -14.68 -16.36
N ARG A 86 6.30 -15.81 -16.76
CA ARG A 86 6.51 -17.13 -16.14
C ARG A 86 7.63 -17.95 -16.80
N ARG A 87 8.23 -17.50 -17.90
CA ARG A 87 9.36 -18.19 -18.56
C ARG A 87 10.68 -18.03 -17.81
N GLN A 88 10.68 -17.17 -16.81
CA GLN A 88 11.77 -16.88 -15.88
C GLN A 88 11.23 -17.00 -14.45
N ASP A 89 12.13 -17.03 -13.48
CA ASP A 89 11.73 -17.09 -12.07
C ASP A 89 10.91 -15.86 -11.71
N VAL A 90 9.88 -16.07 -10.89
CA VAL A 90 9.10 -14.99 -10.29
C VAL A 90 9.33 -15.04 -8.79
N PHE A 91 9.70 -13.90 -8.21
CA PHE A 91 9.81 -13.72 -6.78
C PHE A 91 8.56 -13.01 -6.29
N SER A 92 7.81 -13.69 -5.42
CA SER A 92 6.69 -13.08 -4.68
C SER A 92 7.23 -12.63 -3.34
N ARG A 93 7.11 -11.36 -3.00
CA ARG A 93 7.65 -10.81 -1.75
C ARG A 93 6.58 -10.09 -0.96
N VAL A 94 6.66 -10.27 0.35
CA VAL A 94 5.96 -9.45 1.33
C VAL A 94 6.98 -8.73 2.19
N THR A 95 6.91 -7.40 2.23
CA THR A 95 7.66 -6.57 3.19
C THR A 95 6.70 -6.18 4.30
N VAL A 96 7.01 -6.49 5.56
CA VAL A 96 6.14 -6.24 6.72
C VAL A 96 6.80 -5.24 7.66
N ALA A 97 6.06 -4.24 8.11
CA ALA A 97 6.56 -3.22 9.03
C ALA A 97 6.79 -3.83 10.40
N GLY A 98 7.92 -3.48 11.02
CA GLY A 98 8.23 -3.90 12.38
C GLY A 98 7.46 -3.09 13.42
N VAL A 99 6.93 -3.76 14.44
CA VAL A 99 6.38 -3.13 15.64
C VAL A 99 6.85 -3.87 16.90
N PRO A 100 6.86 -3.23 18.08
CA PRO A 100 7.24 -3.90 19.33
C PRO A 100 6.41 -5.16 19.60
N ASN A 101 7.06 -6.21 20.13
CA ASN A 101 6.46 -7.51 20.44
C ASN A 101 5.85 -8.24 19.21
N GLN A 102 6.37 -7.98 18.01
CA GLN A 102 6.01 -8.71 16.79
C GLN A 102 6.89 -9.97 16.62
N THR A 103 6.25 -11.09 16.28
CA THR A 103 6.93 -12.36 15.95
C THR A 103 6.46 -12.85 14.58
N ALA A 104 7.39 -13.30 13.74
CA ALA A 104 7.09 -13.93 12.47
C ALA A 104 7.26 -15.44 12.55
N PHE A 105 6.38 -16.16 11.85
CA PHE A 105 6.39 -17.62 11.77
C PHE A 105 6.29 -18.07 10.33
N VAL A 106 7.05 -19.11 9.97
CA VAL A 106 6.82 -19.89 8.75
C VAL A 106 6.15 -21.18 9.18
N LEU A 107 4.89 -21.32 8.79
CA LEU A 107 4.06 -22.45 9.16
C LEU A 107 3.96 -23.44 8.00
N ARG A 108 3.83 -24.72 8.37
CA ARG A 108 3.61 -25.82 7.44
C ARG A 108 2.13 -26.15 7.35
N THR A 109 1.36 -25.40 6.57
CA THR A 109 -0.12 -25.52 6.47
C THR A 109 -0.56 -26.32 5.24
N PHE A 110 -1.82 -26.78 5.19
CA PHE A 110 -2.41 -27.41 4.01
C PHE A 110 -2.79 -26.36 2.94
N PRO A 111 -2.70 -26.66 1.61
CA PRO A 111 -2.26 -27.90 0.98
C PRO A 111 -0.73 -28.06 0.89
N ASN A 112 -0.23 -29.30 0.88
CA ASN A 112 1.19 -29.63 0.83
C ASN A 112 1.75 -29.55 -0.62
N PRO A 113 3.00 -29.10 -0.89
CA PRO A 113 4.10 -28.78 0.05
C PRO A 113 3.83 -27.53 0.90
N GLY A 114 3.58 -27.70 2.20
CA GLY A 114 2.90 -26.72 3.07
C GLY A 114 3.74 -25.55 3.61
N GLU A 115 5.01 -25.44 3.24
CA GLU A 115 5.97 -24.45 3.78
C GLU A 115 5.84 -23.06 3.13
N HIS A 116 4.63 -22.55 2.96
CA HIS A 116 4.43 -21.28 2.25
C HIS A 116 3.66 -20.25 3.05
N SER A 117 3.24 -20.56 4.27
CA SER A 117 2.44 -19.65 5.07
C SER A 117 3.30 -18.84 6.01
N LEU A 118 3.32 -17.52 5.78
CA LEU A 118 3.82 -16.55 6.73
C LEU A 118 2.67 -16.22 7.70
N MET A 119 2.92 -16.34 9.00
CA MET A 119 2.07 -15.78 10.04
C MET A 119 2.85 -14.72 10.80
N VAL A 120 2.27 -13.53 10.97
CA VAL A 120 2.83 -12.46 11.79
C VAL A 120 1.93 -12.25 12.98
N ARG A 121 2.51 -12.35 14.18
CA ARG A 121 1.80 -12.26 15.45
C ARG A 121 2.15 -10.96 16.16
N HIS A 122 1.11 -10.22 16.52
CA HIS A 122 1.17 -9.12 17.47
C HIS A 122 0.75 -9.62 18.85
N GLN A 123 1.48 -9.23 19.89
CA GLN A 123 1.09 -9.48 21.28
C GLN A 123 1.10 -8.17 22.06
N LYS A 124 0.04 -7.94 22.86
CA LYS A 124 -0.06 -6.77 23.75
C LYS A 124 0.12 -5.41 23.03
N THR A 125 -0.30 -5.33 21.78
CA THR A 125 -0.27 -4.10 20.99
C THR A 125 -1.55 -4.00 20.16
N THR A 126 -1.97 -2.76 19.89
CA THR A 126 -3.07 -2.42 18.97
C THR A 126 -2.54 -1.86 17.65
N ALA A 127 -1.22 -1.90 17.45
CA ALA A 127 -0.60 -1.48 16.21
C ALA A 127 -1.18 -2.31 15.03
N PRO A 128 -1.52 -1.65 13.92
CA PRO A 128 -1.98 -2.34 12.72
C PRO A 128 -0.83 -3.10 12.06
N PHE A 129 -1.16 -4.19 11.36
CA PHE A 129 -0.24 -4.82 10.43
C PHE A 129 -0.15 -3.94 9.18
N VAL A 130 1.07 -3.71 8.70
CA VAL A 130 1.33 -2.97 7.46
C VAL A 130 2.26 -3.81 6.61
N ALA A 131 1.81 -4.17 5.41
CA ALA A 131 2.55 -5.01 4.49
C ALA A 131 2.51 -4.46 3.07
N VAL A 132 3.59 -4.64 2.33
CA VAL A 132 3.68 -4.40 0.88
C VAL A 132 3.88 -5.74 0.18
N HIS A 133 2.98 -6.06 -0.74
CA HIS A 133 3.00 -7.27 -1.55
C HIS A 133 3.42 -6.91 -2.97
N GLU A 134 4.43 -7.60 -3.51
CA GLU A 134 4.86 -7.40 -4.88
C GLU A 134 5.36 -8.69 -5.51
N ALA A 135 5.35 -8.74 -6.84
CA ALA A 135 5.94 -9.80 -7.62
C ALA A 135 6.90 -9.21 -8.67
N TYR A 136 8.08 -9.81 -8.81
CA TYR A 136 9.12 -9.32 -9.73
C TYR A 136 9.93 -10.47 -10.31
N ASN A 137 10.60 -10.24 -11.43
CA ASN A 137 11.55 -11.18 -12.02
C ASN A 137 12.99 -10.91 -11.53
N ASP A 138 13.41 -9.64 -11.55
CA ASP A 138 14.80 -9.26 -11.26
C ASP A 138 14.92 -8.48 -9.96
N THR A 139 14.44 -7.24 -9.95
CA THR A 139 14.54 -6.34 -8.81
C THR A 139 13.15 -5.95 -8.31
N PRO A 140 12.95 -5.94 -6.99
CA PRO A 140 11.72 -5.40 -6.42
C PRO A 140 11.61 -3.90 -6.65
N THR A 141 10.39 -3.39 -6.73
CA THR A 141 10.13 -1.96 -6.81
C THR A 141 10.26 -1.29 -5.44
N ALA A 142 9.69 -1.88 -4.39
CA ALA A 142 9.68 -1.29 -3.05
C ALA A 142 10.94 -1.66 -2.25
N THR A 143 11.95 -0.83 -2.18
CA THR A 143 13.23 -1.17 -1.51
C THR A 143 13.24 -0.89 -0.02
N GLY A 144 12.34 -0.03 0.47
CA GLY A 144 12.25 0.34 1.88
C GLY A 144 10.81 0.60 2.32
N MET A 145 10.56 0.42 3.62
CA MET A 145 9.29 0.77 4.24
C MET A 145 9.52 1.29 5.66
N ARG A 146 8.92 2.44 5.97
CA ARG A 146 9.03 3.10 7.27
C ARG A 146 7.67 3.60 7.73
N LEU A 147 7.27 3.25 8.95
CA LEU A 147 6.12 3.86 9.61
C LEU A 147 6.52 5.24 10.14
N LEU A 148 5.71 6.26 9.85
CA LEU A 148 5.93 7.61 10.34
C LEU A 148 5.08 7.88 11.59
N PRO A 149 5.61 8.62 12.58
CA PRO A 149 4.87 8.99 13.77
C PRO A 149 3.77 10.01 13.44
N GLY A 150 2.68 9.96 14.20
CA GLY A 150 1.58 10.92 14.15
C GLY A 150 0.33 10.36 14.82
N ASN A 151 -0.81 11.02 14.59
CA ASN A 151 -2.10 10.64 15.19
C ASN A 151 -3.10 10.01 14.21
N SER A 152 -2.69 9.70 12.97
CA SER A 152 -3.44 8.83 12.05
C SER A 152 -3.40 7.37 12.52
N ILE A 153 -4.19 6.50 11.90
CA ILE A 153 -4.09 5.05 12.17
C ILE A 153 -2.80 4.45 11.62
N VAL A 154 -2.43 4.79 10.39
CA VAL A 154 -1.13 4.43 9.79
C VAL A 154 -0.67 5.58 8.92
N THR A 155 0.61 5.91 9.02
CA THR A 155 1.31 6.62 7.95
C THR A 155 2.56 5.83 7.59
N VAL A 156 2.72 5.51 6.32
CA VAL A 156 3.83 4.70 5.81
C VAL A 156 4.50 5.41 4.64
N GLU A 157 5.82 5.47 4.68
CA GLU A 157 6.66 5.87 3.57
C GLU A 157 7.28 4.61 2.96
N ILE A 158 7.16 4.47 1.64
CA ILE A 158 7.73 3.38 0.85
C ILE A 158 8.80 4.01 -0.05
N THR A 159 10.03 3.50 0.02
CA THR A 159 11.13 3.89 -0.88
C THR A 159 11.11 2.98 -2.10
N HIS A 160 11.30 3.56 -3.28
CA HIS A 160 11.35 2.85 -4.55
C HIS A 160 12.79 2.62 -5.03
N ALA A 161 12.98 1.60 -5.86
CA ALA A 161 14.29 1.25 -6.43
C ALA A 161 14.89 2.36 -7.31
N ASP A 162 14.06 3.19 -7.94
CA ASP A 162 14.50 4.33 -8.75
C ASP A 162 14.95 5.54 -7.89
N GLY A 163 14.81 5.44 -6.56
CA GLY A 163 15.06 6.49 -5.57
C GLY A 163 13.81 7.34 -5.24
N GLY A 164 12.69 7.09 -5.92
CA GLY A 164 11.39 7.70 -5.62
C GLY A 164 10.84 7.25 -4.27
N ARG A 165 9.75 7.89 -3.86
CA ARG A 165 9.07 7.56 -2.60
C ARG A 165 7.58 7.78 -2.67
N ARG A 166 6.84 6.97 -1.92
CA ARG A 166 5.39 7.08 -1.79
C ARG A 166 5.02 7.13 -0.32
N LEU A 167 4.35 8.21 0.08
CA LEU A 167 3.73 8.36 1.39
C LEU A 167 2.27 7.95 1.29
N ALA A 168 1.81 7.04 2.15
CA ALA A 168 0.41 6.65 2.27
C ALA A 168 -0.08 6.87 3.72
N ILE A 169 -1.19 7.57 3.88
CA ILE A 169 -1.78 7.95 5.16
C ILE A 169 -3.18 7.35 5.23
N TYR A 170 -3.45 6.55 6.27
CA TYR A 170 -4.73 5.90 6.51
C TYR A 170 -5.42 6.50 7.73
N GLU A 171 -6.64 7.00 7.49
CA GLU A 171 -7.44 7.85 8.36
C GLU A 171 -6.82 9.22 8.66
N SER A 172 -7.70 10.20 8.91
CA SER A 172 -7.30 11.58 9.22
C SER A 172 -6.27 11.65 10.33
N GLY A 173 -5.35 12.60 10.20
CA GLY A 173 -4.32 12.86 11.18
C GLY A 173 -3.26 13.82 10.67
N SER A 174 -2.22 13.98 11.46
CA SER A 174 -1.02 14.75 11.16
C SER A 174 0.18 14.16 11.90
N GLY A 175 1.38 14.40 11.38
CA GLY A 175 2.63 13.99 12.01
C GLY A 175 3.67 15.09 12.00
N SER A 176 4.73 14.89 12.78
CA SER A 176 5.87 15.82 12.90
C SER A 176 6.63 16.00 11.58
N ASP A 177 6.55 15.01 10.69
CA ASP A 177 7.24 15.00 9.38
C ASP A 177 6.48 15.82 8.31
N GLY A 178 5.68 16.80 8.73
CA GLY A 178 5.03 17.76 7.85
C GLY A 178 3.85 17.23 7.03
N TRP A 179 3.35 16.02 7.33
CA TRP A 179 2.17 15.46 6.68
C TRP A 179 0.88 15.74 7.45
N ARG A 180 -0.23 15.89 6.71
CA ARG A 180 -1.59 16.05 7.24
C ARG A 180 -2.60 15.47 6.27
N LEU A 181 -3.61 14.77 6.80
CA LEU A 181 -4.76 14.28 6.07
C LEU A 181 -6.05 14.64 6.82
N ALA A 182 -7.00 15.24 6.12
CA ALA A 182 -8.40 15.26 6.52
C ALA A 182 -9.19 14.43 5.51
N GLY A 183 -9.34 13.13 5.78
CA GLY A 183 -9.97 12.17 4.90
C GLY A 183 -9.75 10.72 5.32
N ARG A 184 -10.21 9.76 4.50
CA ARG A 184 -10.05 8.33 4.77
C ARG A 184 -8.69 7.79 4.35
N PHE A 185 -8.18 8.24 3.21
CA PHE A 185 -6.89 7.78 2.72
C PHE A 185 -6.23 8.86 1.86
N GLY A 186 -4.92 9.02 2.00
CA GLY A 186 -4.12 9.98 1.26
C GLY A 186 -2.85 9.35 0.72
N VAL A 187 -2.45 9.69 -0.49
CA VAL A 187 -1.17 9.28 -1.09
C VAL A 187 -0.45 10.48 -1.65
N VAL A 188 0.85 10.58 -1.39
CA VAL A 188 1.77 11.49 -2.07
C VAL A 188 2.89 10.68 -2.69
N GLU A 189 3.10 10.82 -3.99
CA GLU A 189 4.20 10.16 -4.69
C GLU A 189 5.18 11.18 -5.25
N LEU A 190 6.46 10.94 -4.95
CA LEU A 190 7.56 11.79 -5.36
C LEU A 190 8.57 10.97 -6.17
N ASP A 191 9.15 11.59 -7.19
CA ASP A 191 10.29 11.04 -7.91
C ASP A 191 11.57 11.06 -7.06
N ASN A 192 12.65 10.54 -7.63
CA ASN A 192 13.96 10.46 -6.98
C ASN A 192 14.66 11.82 -6.72
N ARG A 193 14.09 12.91 -7.23
CA ARG A 193 14.51 14.29 -6.96
C ARG A 193 13.57 14.99 -5.98
N GLY A 194 12.57 14.27 -5.45
CA GLY A 194 11.56 14.82 -4.55
C GLY A 194 10.45 15.60 -5.25
N ARG A 195 10.32 15.50 -6.58
CA ARG A 195 9.30 16.20 -7.36
C ARG A 195 8.00 15.41 -7.39
N LEU A 196 6.88 16.10 -7.36
CA LEU A 196 5.56 15.49 -7.31
C LEU A 196 5.24 14.72 -8.60
N ARG A 197 4.90 13.45 -8.47
CA ARG A 197 4.34 12.61 -9.54
C ARG A 197 2.83 12.46 -9.41
N SER A 198 2.35 12.13 -8.21
CA SER A 198 0.93 11.89 -8.01
C SER A 198 0.44 12.23 -6.60
N LEU A 199 -0.85 12.53 -6.50
CA LEU A 199 -1.59 12.67 -5.25
C LEU A 199 -2.87 11.85 -5.33
N VAL A 200 -3.26 11.24 -4.21
CA VAL A 200 -4.59 10.62 -4.06
C VAL A 200 -5.20 11.11 -2.78
N LEU A 201 -6.47 11.49 -2.81
CA LEU A 201 -7.27 11.84 -1.63
C LEU A 201 -8.59 11.10 -1.71
N ILE A 202 -8.87 10.20 -0.78
CA ILE A 202 -10.10 9.41 -0.76
C ILE A 202 -10.96 9.85 0.41
N ARG A 203 -12.21 10.22 0.11
CA ARG A 203 -13.20 10.71 1.07
C ARG A 203 -12.60 11.74 2.02
N GLY A 204 -12.04 12.80 1.46
CA GLY A 204 -11.35 13.83 2.22
C GLY A 204 -11.48 15.23 1.62
N THR A 205 -10.99 16.20 2.37
CA THR A 205 -10.98 17.63 2.03
C THR A 205 -9.58 18.23 2.01
N GLU A 206 -8.59 17.54 2.58
CA GLU A 206 -7.21 18.04 2.66
C GLU A 206 -6.19 16.90 2.66
N LEU A 207 -5.15 17.06 1.85
CA LEU A 207 -3.89 16.32 1.93
C LEU A 207 -2.75 17.32 1.84
N ALA A 208 -1.81 17.27 2.80
CA ALA A 208 -0.63 18.12 2.79
C ALA A 208 0.63 17.34 3.17
N TYR A 209 1.76 17.72 2.59
CA TYR A 209 3.08 17.16 2.88
C TYR A 209 4.20 18.13 2.50
N ASN A 210 5.02 18.59 3.45
CA ASN A 210 6.19 19.43 3.19
C ASN A 210 5.91 20.64 2.27
N GLY A 211 4.82 21.37 2.55
CA GLY A 211 4.38 22.53 1.77
C GLY A 211 3.52 22.19 0.55
N LEU A 212 3.54 20.95 0.05
CA LEU A 212 2.53 20.46 -0.89
C LEU A 212 1.17 20.50 -0.21
N ARG A 213 0.14 21.00 -0.91
CA ARG A 213 -1.23 21.03 -0.39
C ARG A 213 -2.25 20.79 -1.49
N LEU A 214 -3.14 19.85 -1.24
CA LEU A 214 -4.36 19.61 -1.98
C LEU A 214 -5.53 19.90 -1.05
N HIS A 215 -6.42 20.80 -1.45
CA HIS A 215 -7.61 21.14 -0.68
C HIS A 215 -8.85 21.10 -1.58
N ALA A 216 -9.93 20.51 -1.10
CA ALA A 216 -11.23 20.52 -1.76
C ALA A 216 -12.28 21.21 -0.89
N ASP A 217 -13.19 21.95 -1.53
CA ASP A 217 -14.31 22.63 -0.86
C ASP A 217 -15.35 21.68 -0.23
N ARG A 218 -15.24 20.38 -0.51
CA ARG A 218 -16.10 19.32 -0.02
C ARG A 218 -15.36 17.98 0.05
N GLU A 219 -15.97 16.99 0.69
CA GLU A 219 -15.46 15.61 0.63
C GLU A 219 -15.44 15.11 -0.83
N VAL A 220 -14.27 14.65 -1.26
CA VAL A 220 -14.02 14.09 -2.60
C VAL A 220 -13.22 12.79 -2.51
N SER A 221 -13.34 11.94 -3.55
CA SER A 221 -12.28 11.00 -3.92
C SER A 221 -11.63 11.49 -5.21
N LEU A 222 -10.33 11.76 -5.18
CA LEU A 222 -9.60 12.44 -6.23
C LEU A 222 -8.22 11.78 -6.42
N SER A 223 -7.82 11.59 -7.67
CA SER A 223 -6.43 11.33 -8.05
C SER A 223 -5.91 12.48 -8.91
N VAL A 224 -4.65 12.85 -8.69
CA VAL A 224 -3.94 13.87 -9.45
C VAL A 224 -2.64 13.26 -9.95
N THR A 225 -2.37 13.38 -11.25
CA THR A 225 -1.08 13.02 -11.85
C THR A 225 -0.43 14.28 -12.40
N CYS A 226 0.86 14.46 -12.15
CA CYS A 226 1.63 15.64 -12.54
C CYS A 226 2.75 15.25 -13.50
N ASP A 227 2.94 16.06 -14.53
CA ASP A 227 4.09 15.97 -15.44
C ASP A 227 4.71 17.37 -15.66
N ALA A 228 5.61 17.50 -16.63
CA ALA A 228 6.28 18.77 -16.93
C ALA A 228 5.36 19.82 -17.57
N LEU A 229 4.20 19.41 -18.11
CA LEU A 229 3.25 20.27 -18.81
C LEU A 229 2.11 20.72 -17.90
N GLY A 230 1.71 19.88 -16.95
CA GLY A 230 0.54 20.15 -16.15
C GLY A 230 0.19 19.08 -15.12
N ALA A 231 -1.04 19.21 -14.61
CA ALA A 231 -1.69 18.21 -13.80
C ALA A 231 -2.98 17.73 -14.45
N GLN A 232 -3.24 16.43 -14.36
CA GLN A 232 -4.51 15.80 -14.69
C GLN A 232 -5.20 15.37 -13.40
N LEU A 233 -6.41 15.87 -13.18
CA LEU A 233 -7.23 15.60 -12.00
C LEU A 233 -8.44 14.76 -12.40
N VAL A 234 -8.70 13.69 -11.66
CA VAL A 234 -9.85 12.79 -11.87
C VAL A 234 -10.57 12.60 -10.55
N SER A 235 -11.87 12.91 -10.52
CA SER A 235 -12.70 12.69 -9.32
C SER A 235 -13.65 11.51 -9.50
N SER A 236 -13.94 10.82 -8.40
CA SER A 236 -14.92 9.75 -8.33
C SER A 236 -15.72 9.81 -7.02
N PRO A 237 -16.95 9.27 -6.99
CA PRO A 237 -17.64 8.98 -5.74
C PRO A 237 -16.95 7.83 -4.97
N SER A 238 -17.41 7.55 -3.73
CA SER A 238 -16.82 6.48 -2.91
C SER A 238 -16.94 5.08 -3.51
N ILE A 239 -17.95 4.85 -4.35
CA ILE A 239 -18.10 3.65 -5.18
C ILE A 239 -17.98 4.12 -6.62
N GLY A 240 -16.83 3.85 -7.25
CA GLY A 240 -16.58 4.27 -8.63
C GLY A 240 -17.50 3.56 -9.63
N TYR A 241 -17.72 2.27 -9.48
CA TYR A 241 -18.68 1.56 -10.32
C TYR A 241 -19.12 0.27 -9.65
N GLU A 242 -20.19 -0.30 -10.17
CA GLU A 242 -20.63 -1.66 -9.91
C GLU A 242 -20.54 -2.46 -11.20
N THR A 243 -20.39 -3.78 -11.10
CA THR A 243 -20.41 -4.66 -12.26
C THR A 243 -21.73 -5.42 -12.27
N VAL A 244 -22.55 -5.18 -13.29
CA VAL A 244 -23.84 -5.85 -13.51
C VAL A 244 -23.72 -6.65 -14.81
N GLU A 245 -23.83 -7.97 -14.71
CA GLU A 245 -23.72 -8.88 -15.88
C GLU A 245 -22.40 -8.76 -16.66
N GLY A 246 -21.31 -8.34 -15.98
CA GLY A 246 -20.00 -8.12 -16.59
C GLY A 246 -19.77 -6.71 -17.11
N GLU A 247 -20.82 -5.88 -17.15
CA GLU A 247 -20.74 -4.48 -17.60
C GLU A 247 -20.58 -3.51 -16.42
N SER A 248 -19.84 -2.43 -16.65
CA SER A 248 -19.61 -1.41 -15.61
C SER A 248 -20.75 -0.39 -15.57
N VAL A 249 -21.34 -0.20 -14.39
CA VAL A 249 -22.34 0.83 -14.11
C VAL A 249 -21.71 1.88 -13.19
N TYR A 250 -21.52 3.08 -13.71
CA TYR A 250 -20.83 4.16 -13.00
C TYR A 250 -21.78 5.00 -12.13
N ALA A 251 -21.36 5.27 -10.89
CA ALA A 251 -22.07 6.19 -10.02
C ALA A 251 -21.81 7.65 -10.42
N THR A 252 -22.83 8.50 -10.41
CA THR A 252 -22.62 9.93 -10.71
C THR A 252 -22.03 10.68 -9.52
N GLY A 253 -20.97 11.44 -9.75
CA GLY A 253 -20.32 12.31 -8.77
C GLY A 253 -20.82 13.75 -8.82
N LYS A 254 -20.48 14.53 -7.79
CA LYS A 254 -20.70 15.99 -7.77
C LYS A 254 -19.40 16.72 -8.08
N ASN A 255 -19.51 17.86 -8.75
CA ASN A 255 -18.36 18.73 -8.99
C ASN A 255 -17.77 19.23 -7.66
N ALA A 256 -16.46 19.51 -7.67
CA ALA A 256 -15.74 20.07 -6.54
C ALA A 256 -14.75 21.13 -6.99
N THR A 257 -14.54 22.15 -6.16
CA THR A 257 -13.47 23.12 -6.37
C THR A 257 -12.23 22.64 -5.62
N VAL A 258 -11.15 22.41 -6.37
CA VAL A 258 -9.88 21.90 -5.83
C VAL A 258 -8.81 22.96 -5.95
N SER A 259 -8.12 23.23 -4.84
CA SER A 259 -6.92 24.06 -4.79
C SER A 259 -5.70 23.16 -4.64
N LEU A 260 -4.70 23.36 -5.51
CA LEU A 260 -3.43 22.66 -5.51
C LEU A 260 -2.28 23.66 -5.35
N THR A 261 -1.44 23.43 -4.36
CA THR A 261 -0.21 24.18 -4.09
C THR A 261 0.98 23.23 -4.14
N ILE A 262 1.94 23.50 -5.01
CA ILE A 262 3.18 22.73 -5.17
C ILE A 262 4.36 23.69 -4.97
N PRO A 263 5.18 23.51 -3.92
CA PRO A 263 6.36 24.33 -3.71
C PRO A 263 7.40 24.09 -4.80
N ALA A 264 8.24 25.09 -5.06
CA ALA A 264 9.25 25.08 -6.12
C ALA A 264 10.15 23.83 -6.09
N GLY A 265 10.58 23.39 -4.90
CA GLY A 265 11.44 22.21 -4.73
C GLY A 265 10.78 20.88 -5.09
N SER A 266 9.45 20.82 -5.04
CA SER A 266 8.66 19.64 -5.39
C SER A 266 8.00 19.76 -6.78
N SER A 267 8.23 20.87 -7.48
CA SER A 267 7.65 21.13 -8.81
C SER A 267 8.54 20.59 -9.92
N LEU A 268 7.92 20.06 -10.98
CA LEU A 268 8.63 19.65 -12.20
C LEU A 268 9.17 20.84 -13.00
N THR A 269 8.60 22.03 -12.83
CA THR A 269 9.05 23.28 -13.46
C THR A 269 10.13 24.01 -12.66
N GLY A 270 10.34 23.63 -11.40
CA GLY A 270 11.21 24.35 -10.46
C GLY A 270 10.62 25.67 -9.95
N GLN A 271 9.39 26.01 -10.30
CA GLN A 271 8.65 27.16 -9.79
C GLN A 271 7.53 26.73 -8.86
N GLU A 272 7.14 27.60 -7.93
CA GLU A 272 5.96 27.39 -7.11
C GLU A 272 4.70 27.44 -8.00
N ILE A 273 3.81 26.46 -7.81
CA ILE A 273 2.55 26.35 -8.56
C ILE A 273 1.39 26.49 -7.59
N GLY A 274 0.50 27.44 -7.87
CA GLY A 274 -0.82 27.56 -7.27
C GLY A 274 -1.90 27.43 -8.34
N ARG A 275 -2.84 26.51 -8.16
CA ARG A 275 -3.98 26.30 -9.07
C ARG A 275 -5.27 26.13 -8.30
N ARG A 276 -6.35 26.67 -8.85
CA ARG A 276 -7.72 26.42 -8.41
C ARG A 276 -8.51 25.93 -9.61
N VAL A 277 -9.06 24.72 -9.52
CA VAL A 277 -9.66 24.00 -10.65
C VAL A 277 -11.05 23.50 -10.24
N LEU A 278 -12.04 23.68 -11.13
CA LEU A 278 -13.32 23.00 -11.00
C LEU A 278 -13.17 21.59 -11.56
N VAL A 279 -13.21 20.59 -10.69
CA VAL A 279 -13.11 19.18 -11.07
C VAL A 279 -14.53 18.62 -11.24
N PRO A 280 -14.88 18.13 -12.44
CA PRO A 280 -16.18 17.53 -12.65
C PRO A 280 -16.31 16.23 -11.87
N GLY A 281 -17.51 15.95 -11.36
CA GLY A 281 -17.85 14.65 -10.82
C GLY A 281 -17.84 13.57 -11.91
N GLN A 282 -17.75 12.31 -11.48
CA GLN A 282 -17.93 11.16 -12.38
C GLN A 282 -19.29 11.20 -13.09
N ALA A 283 -19.32 10.85 -14.38
CA ALA A 283 -20.55 10.74 -15.16
C ALA A 283 -21.03 9.28 -15.24
N SER A 284 -22.22 9.06 -15.80
CA SER A 284 -22.75 7.70 -16.06
C SER A 284 -21.90 6.90 -17.06
N SER A 285 -21.08 7.57 -17.86
CA SER A 285 -20.13 6.97 -18.79
C SER A 285 -18.73 6.73 -18.19
N GLY A 286 -18.50 7.13 -16.94
CA GLY A 286 -17.23 6.92 -16.26
C GLY A 286 -16.58 8.18 -15.67
N PRO A 287 -15.34 8.04 -15.16
CA PRO A 287 -14.56 9.13 -14.58
C PRO A 287 -14.33 10.27 -15.57
N MET A 288 -14.48 11.49 -15.09
CA MET A 288 -14.22 12.70 -15.88
C MET A 288 -12.88 13.28 -15.44
N SER A 289 -12.02 13.63 -16.39
CA SER A 289 -10.72 14.25 -16.12
C SER A 289 -10.71 15.72 -16.49
N VAL A 290 -10.02 16.55 -15.71
CA VAL A 290 -9.70 17.94 -16.05
C VAL A 290 -8.19 18.14 -16.03
N GLY A 291 -7.66 18.80 -17.06
CA GLY A 291 -6.25 19.18 -17.15
C GLY A 291 -6.04 20.63 -16.73
N THR A 292 -4.90 20.92 -16.12
CA THR A 292 -4.40 22.27 -15.89
C THR A 292 -2.94 22.36 -16.32
N GLN A 293 -2.56 23.43 -17.01
CA GLN A 293 -1.18 23.69 -17.42
C GLN A 293 -0.45 24.57 -16.39
N TRP A 294 0.87 24.38 -16.28
CA TRP A 294 1.74 25.16 -15.39
C TRP A 294 2.03 26.57 -15.85
#